data_AF-A0A7V8D074-F1
#
_entry.id   AF-A0A7V8D074-F1
#
_cell.length_a   1.000
_cell.length_b   1.000
_cell.length_c   1.000
_cell.angle_alpha   90.00
_cell.angle_beta   90.00
_cell.angle_gamma   90.00
#
_symmetry.space_group_name_H-M   'P 1'
#
loop_
_entity.id
_entity.type
_entity.pdbx_description
1 polymer ?
#
loop_
_entity_poly.entity_id
_entity_poly.type
_entity_poly.pdbx_seq_one_letter_code
_entity_poly.pdbx_strand_id
1 'polypeptide(L)'
;MATCMLTGKRPVFGRSIQHQGGGGWFRRAPKTNRLFKPNVHRHRLYVPEWGRWVVLKLSAKALRTIEKKGVLQAFRDEGLDLAQVLREARS
;
A
#
# COMPACT_ATOMS: atom_id res chain seq x y z
N MET A 1 -2.92 -11.08 1.60
CA MET A 1 -1.75 -10.30 1.11
C MET A 1 -1.94 -8.84 1.51
N ALA A 2 -0.88 -8.13 1.93
CA ALA A 2 -0.96 -6.70 2.24
C ALA A 2 -0.94 -5.88 0.95
N THR A 3 -2.10 -5.80 0.28
CA THR A 3 -2.28 -5.01 -0.94
C THR A 3 -3.01 -3.72 -0.59
N CYS A 4 -2.48 -2.58 -1.04
CA CYS A 4 -3.19 -1.31 -0.92
C CYS A 4 -4.34 -1.27 -1.95
N MET A 5 -5.56 -0.98 -1.52
CA MET A 5 -6.73 -0.91 -2.41
C MET A 5 -6.61 0.22 -3.43
N LEU A 6 -6.23 1.43 -2.98
CA LEU A 6 -6.11 2.58 -3.88
C LEU A 6 -4.95 2.47 -4.89
N THR A 7 -3.74 2.19 -4.41
CA THR A 7 -2.51 2.26 -5.25
C THR A 7 -2.06 0.90 -5.78
N GLY A 8 -2.78 -0.18 -5.48
CA GLY A 8 -2.42 -1.54 -5.89
C GLY A 8 -1.10 -2.09 -5.34
N LYS A 9 -0.38 -1.35 -4.48
CA LYS A 9 0.95 -1.72 -3.98
C LYS A 9 0.95 -3.09 -3.32
N ARG A 10 1.86 -3.96 -3.75
CA ARG A 10 1.98 -5.35 -3.32
C ARG A 10 3.33 -5.57 -2.64
N PRO A 11 3.47 -6.60 -1.80
CA PRO A 11 4.77 -7.02 -1.31
C PRO A 11 5.70 -7.38 -2.46
N VAL A 12 6.95 -6.94 -2.38
CA VAL A 12 7.98 -7.21 -3.39
C VAL A 12 9.06 -8.10 -2.77
N PHE A 13 9.59 -9.04 -3.54
CA PHE A 13 10.71 -9.87 -3.11
C PHE A 13 12.04 -9.16 -3.31
N GLY A 14 12.98 -9.40 -2.40
CA GLY A 14 14.37 -9.03 -2.62
C GLY A 14 15.31 -9.68 -1.61
N ARG A 15 16.53 -9.15 -1.50
CA ARG A 15 17.60 -9.73 -0.68
C ARG A 15 17.95 -8.82 0.49
N SER A 16 18.26 -9.43 1.63
CA SER A 16 18.95 -8.80 2.74
C SER A 16 20.45 -9.08 2.57
N ILE A 17 21.27 -8.04 2.47
CA ILE A 17 22.72 -8.15 2.29
C ILE A 17 23.37 -7.79 3.63
N GLN A 18 24.22 -8.66 4.16
CA GLN A 18 24.98 -8.37 5.36
C GLN A 18 26.34 -7.76 4.97
N HIS A 19 26.50 -6.47 5.24
CA HIS A 19 27.74 -5.74 5.00
C HIS A 19 28.75 -6.07 6.10
N GLN A 20 29.93 -6.56 5.72
CA GLN A 20 31.05 -6.81 6.63
C GLN A 20 32.20 -5.84 6.34
N GLY A 21 33.05 -5.58 7.34
CA GLY A 21 34.24 -4.76 7.18
C GLY A 21 35.31 -5.40 6.29
N GLY A 22 36.10 -4.58 5.59
CA GLY A 22 37.25 -5.02 4.77
C GLY A 22 37.07 -4.89 3.25
N GLY A 23 38.15 -5.04 2.49
CA GLY A 23 38.14 -4.90 1.03
C GLY A 23 37.38 -6.03 0.31
N GLY A 24 36.61 -5.69 -0.73
CA GLY A 24 35.93 -6.68 -1.58
C GLY A 24 34.68 -7.33 -0.95
N TRP A 25 34.10 -6.73 0.10
CA TRP A 25 32.90 -7.23 0.77
C TRP A 25 31.70 -7.43 -0.16
N PHE A 26 31.58 -6.62 -1.23
CA PHE A 26 30.44 -6.68 -2.15
C PHE A 26 30.24 -8.05 -2.82
N ARG A 27 31.32 -8.82 -3.02
CA ARG A 27 31.28 -10.16 -3.62
C ARG A 27 30.99 -11.27 -2.61
N ARG A 28 31.41 -11.07 -1.35
CA ARG A 28 31.43 -12.11 -0.30
C ARG A 28 30.30 -11.98 0.73
N ALA A 29 29.58 -10.87 0.72
CA ALA A 29 28.49 -10.61 1.66
C ALA A 29 27.41 -11.72 1.60
N PRO A 30 27.02 -12.30 2.76
CA PRO A 30 25.91 -13.24 2.82
C PRO A 30 24.60 -12.56 2.41
N LYS A 31 23.75 -13.31 1.70
CA LYS A 31 22.48 -12.83 1.15
C LYS A 31 21.35 -13.76 1.56
N THR A 32 20.36 -13.24 2.27
CA THR A 32 19.13 -13.96 2.60
C THR A 32 17.94 -13.37 1.87
N ASN A 33 16.92 -14.20 1.58
CA ASN A 33 15.69 -13.71 0.95
C ASN A 33 14.84 -12.96 1.97
N ARG A 34 14.23 -11.85 1.56
CA ARG A 34 13.26 -11.10 2.36
C ARG A 34 12.09 -10.60 1.53
N LEU A 35 10.98 -10.36 2.20
CA LEU A 35 9.79 -9.77 1.61
C LEU A 35 9.65 -8.32 2.07
N PHE A 36 9.63 -7.38 1.14
CA PHE A 36 9.35 -5.97 1.40
C PHE A 36 7.85 -5.75 1.40
N LYS A 37 7.26 -5.75 2.60
CA LYS A 37 5.82 -5.48 2.78
C LYS A 37 5.57 -3.97 2.71
N PRO A 38 4.57 -3.51 1.93
CA PRO A 38 4.14 -2.12 1.99
C PRO A 38 3.49 -1.84 3.36
N ASN A 39 3.62 -0.61 3.85
CA ASN A 39 2.99 -0.16 5.09
C ASN A 39 1.48 0.04 4.88
N VAL A 40 0.72 -1.07 4.87
CA VAL A 40 -0.72 -1.12 4.63
C VAL A 40 -1.44 -1.45 5.92
N HIS A 41 -2.39 -0.60 6.30
CA HIS A 41 -3.23 -0.75 7.48
C HIS A 41 -4.71 -0.55 7.14
N ARG A 42 -5.58 -0.94 8.07
CA ARG A 42 -7.03 -0.73 7.93
C ARG A 42 -7.37 0.66 8.44
N HIS A 43 -7.97 1.48 7.58
CA HIS A 43 -8.40 2.83 7.92
C HIS A 43 -9.90 2.97 7.65
N ARG A 44 -10.59 3.66 8.56
CA ARG A 44 -11.99 4.01 8.42
C ARG A 44 -12.07 5.42 7.83
N LEU A 45 -12.72 5.55 6.67
CA LEU A 45 -12.89 6.81 5.95
C LEU A 45 -14.37 7.14 5.81
N TYR A 46 -14.71 8.42 5.96
CA TYR A 46 -16.06 8.90 5.68
C TYR A 46 -16.16 9.28 4.20
N VAL A 47 -17.19 8.78 3.52
CA VAL A 47 -17.46 9.12 2.11
C VAL A 47 -18.72 10.00 2.07
N PRO A 48 -18.58 11.31 1.83
CA PRO A 48 -19.70 12.25 1.86
C PRO A 48 -20.81 11.89 0.88
N GLU A 49 -20.48 11.43 -0.33
CA GLU A 49 -21.48 11.17 -1.38
C GLU A 49 -22.42 10.00 -1.08
N TRP A 50 -22.05 9.13 -0.13
CA TRP A 50 -22.89 8.02 0.29
C TRP A 50 -23.35 8.13 1.73
N GLY A 51 -22.95 9.20 2.43
CA GLY A 51 -23.25 9.42 3.85
C GLY A 51 -22.81 8.26 4.75
N ARG A 52 -21.77 7.51 4.38
CA ARG A 52 -21.37 6.28 5.10
C ARG A 52 -19.88 6.22 5.38
N TRP A 53 -19.54 5.44 6.40
CA TRP A 53 -18.17 5.09 6.72
C TRP A 53 -17.78 3.80 5.99
N VAL A 54 -16.60 3.79 5.38
CA VAL A 54 -16.02 2.62 4.72
C VAL A 54 -14.69 2.27 5.39
N VAL A 55 -14.40 0.97 5.54
CA VAL A 55 -13.12 0.50 6.04
C VAL A 55 -12.33 -0.05 4.87
N LEU A 56 -11.14 0.51 4.64
CA LEU A 56 -10.29 0.15 3.50
C LEU A 56 -8.87 -0.18 3.96
N LYS A 57 -8.21 -1.10 3.24
CA LYS A 57 -6.79 -1.43 3.42
C LYS A 57 -5.96 -0.45 2.59
N LEU A 58 -5.37 0.54 3.25
CA LEU A 58 -4.70 1.65 2.61
C LEU A 58 -3.25 1.77 3.08
N SER A 59 -2.39 2.24 2.18
CA SER A 59 -1.03 2.62 2.53
C SER A 59 -0.96 4.07 2.99
N ALA A 60 0.10 4.44 3.72
CA ALA A 60 0.32 5.83 4.14
C ALA A 60 0.35 6.83 2.97
N LYS A 61 0.89 6.43 1.80
CA LYS A 61 0.85 7.26 0.59
C LYS A 61 -0.59 7.48 0.09
N ALA A 62 -1.41 6.44 0.13
CA ALA A 62 -2.80 6.51 -0.29
C ALA A 62 -3.63 7.44 0.60
N LEU A 63 -3.43 7.38 1.93
CA LEU A 63 -4.04 8.31 2.89
C LEU A 63 -3.75 9.76 2.54
N ARG A 64 -2.47 10.09 2.29
CA ARG A 64 -2.07 11.45 1.93
C ARG A 64 -2.69 11.92 0.61
N THR A 65 -2.91 11.01 -0.35
CA THR A 65 -3.61 11.34 -1.60
C THR A 65 -5.09 11.63 -1.35
N ILE A 66 -5.75 10.79 -0.53
CA ILE A 66 -7.17 10.93 -0.20
C ILE A 66 -7.43 12.23 0.56
N GLU A 67 -6.55 12.60 1.50
CA GLU A 67 -6.68 13.84 2.27
C GLU A 67 -6.55 15.08 1.38
N LYS A 68 -5.71 15.02 0.35
CA LYS A 68 -5.51 16.14 -0.59
C LYS A 68 -6.62 16.31 -1.64
N LYS A 69 -7.14 15.19 -2.17
CA LYS A 69 -8.04 15.21 -3.34
C LYS A 69 -9.49 14.85 -2.99
N GLY A 70 -9.73 14.30 -1.80
CA GLY A 70 -10.97 13.61 -1.46
C GLY A 70 -10.97 12.16 -1.93
N VAL A 71 -11.86 11.35 -1.33
CA VAL A 71 -11.92 9.90 -1.58
C VAL A 71 -12.24 9.61 -3.05
N LEU A 72 -13.32 10.18 -3.59
CA LEU A 72 -13.77 9.92 -4.95
C LEU A 72 -12.75 10.24 -6.03
N GLN A 73 -12.18 11.46 -5.98
CA GLN A 73 -11.21 11.87 -6.97
C GLN A 73 -9.96 11.01 -6.92
N ALA A 74 -9.50 10.64 -5.72
CA ALA A 74 -8.36 9.75 -5.57
C ALA A 74 -8.60 8.37 -6.22
N PHE A 75 -9.80 7.79 -6.08
CA PHE A 75 -10.14 6.52 -6.72
C PHE A 75 -10.32 6.67 -8.24
N ARG A 76 -10.91 7.77 -8.71
CA ARG A 76 -11.07 8.07 -10.14
C ARG A 76 -9.74 8.23 -10.86
N ASP A 77 -8.77 8.88 -10.23
CA ASP A 77 -7.42 9.07 -10.80
C ASP A 77 -6.69 7.73 -11.05
N GLU A 78 -6.97 6.72 -10.23
CA GLU A 78 -6.40 5.37 -10.36
C GLU A 78 -7.27 4.46 -11.27
N GLY A 79 -8.34 4.99 -11.87
CA GLY A 79 -9.24 4.25 -12.75
C GLY A 79 -10.14 3.25 -12.02
N LEU A 80 -10.28 3.37 -10.71
CA LEU A 80 -11.13 2.50 -9.90
C LEU A 80 -12.55 3.07 -9.84
N ASP A 81 -13.52 2.21 -10.10
CA ASP A 81 -14.92 2.60 -10.05
C ASP A 81 -15.49 2.51 -8.63
N LEU A 82 -16.49 3.34 -8.38
CA LEU A 82 -17.24 3.46 -7.13
C LEU A 82 -17.88 2.13 -6.70
N ALA A 83 -18.30 1.31 -7.66
CA ALA A 83 -18.85 -0.02 -7.38
C ALA A 83 -17.80 -0.98 -6.77
N GLN A 84 -16.52 -0.83 -7.11
CA GLN A 84 -15.44 -1.66 -6.55
C GLN A 84 -15.13 -1.29 -5.10
N VAL A 85 -15.14 0.00 -4.77
CA VAL A 85 -14.92 0.49 -3.39
C VAL A 85 -15.92 -0.12 -2.41
N LEU A 86 -17.20 -0.16 -2.78
CA LEU A 86 -18.26 -0.72 -1.93
C LEU A 86 -18.19 -2.24 -1.80
N ARG A 87 -17.76 -2.93 -2.86
CA ARG A 87 -17.60 -4.39 -2.86
C ARG A 87 -16.51 -4.80 -1.89
N GLU A 88 -15.40 -4.06 -1.89
CA GLU A 88 -14.24 -4.33 -1.04
C GLU A 88 -14.40 -3.82 0.41
N ALA A 89 -15.21 -2.78 0.63
CA ALA A 89 -15.50 -2.28 1.99
C ALA A 89 -16.35 -3.24 2.83
N ARG A 90 -17.00 -4.24 2.22
CA ARG A 90 -17.79 -5.28 2.90
C ARG A 90 -16.96 -6.48 3.39
N SER A 91 -15.69 -6.58 2.98
CA SER A 91 -14.78 -7.71 3.27
C SER A 91 -13.65 -7.36 4.23
#